data_AF-A0A6J4V6F0-F1
#
_entry.id   AF-A0A6J4V6F0-F1
#
_cell.length_a   1.000
_cell.length_b   1.000
_cell.length_c   1.000
_cell.angle_alpha   90.00
_cell.angle_beta   90.00
_cell.angle_gamma   90.00
#
_symmetry.space_group_name_H-M   'P 1'
#
loop_
_entity.id
_entity.type
_entity.pdbx_description
1 polymer ?
#
loop_
_entity_poly.entity_id
_entity_poly.type
_entity_poly.pdbx_seq_one_letter_code
_entity_poly.pdbx_strand_id
1 'polypeptide(L)'
;MSSGNESGSGEARPTMEAIEIPRRVRDELFDHMIRSLPLEGCGLIAFHRQLAPPTAVKFFAGRNIDRSATRFTMDPRDVLDALQEIDRRGWELGAIVHSHPKSLPTLSLVDLAEARYPGVLLGIAGMSPPPPILRFWSVSRGEGREPEEVKWRLSRRRPAFPDNRVVYDGTLMGGFRPPEPTGQPSMINVERQAERKLVDALEAFPGELRRLLDVYPTAALQRPASDGGWGVVENLCHLRDWEGVFLDRVRAIAAHDRPTLPAFDDGLWEIERGYRVQDPERVLCEFADLRREMVDLLRGLDADGWQREGVHVLLGPVGLRWLAEYLSDHDRGHLEQIGHSLN
;
A
#
# COMPACT_ATOMS: atom_id res chain seq x y z
N MET A 1 9.11 57.22 -2.25
CA MET A 1 7.65 57.30 -2.00
C MET A 1 6.96 56.64 -3.18
N SER A 2 6.09 55.67 -2.87
CA SER A 2 5.00 55.11 -3.68
C SER A 2 5.30 54.55 -5.07
N SER A 3 5.26 53.23 -5.30
CA SER A 3 4.11 52.28 -5.26
C SER A 3 3.38 52.18 -6.61
N GLY A 4 3.26 50.95 -7.13
CA GLY A 4 2.47 50.62 -8.32
C GLY A 4 2.89 49.26 -8.89
N ASN A 5 2.68 48.16 -8.16
CA ASN A 5 1.49 47.29 -8.24
C ASN A 5 1.70 46.15 -9.26
N GLU A 6 2.45 45.13 -8.84
CA GLU A 6 2.44 43.81 -9.46
C GLU A 6 1.14 43.08 -9.04
N SER A 7 0.09 43.20 -9.85
CA SER A 7 -1.03 42.27 -9.77
C SER A 7 -0.66 41.01 -10.56
N GLY A 8 0.19 40.19 -9.95
CA GLY A 8 0.36 38.79 -10.35
C GLY A 8 -0.97 38.08 -10.15
N SER A 9 -1.68 37.82 -11.24
CA SER A 9 -2.81 36.93 -11.29
C SER A 9 -2.37 35.57 -10.74
N GLY A 10 -2.70 35.31 -9.47
CA GLY A 10 -2.63 33.98 -8.91
C GLY A 10 -3.58 33.11 -9.70
N GLU A 11 -3.07 32.44 -10.72
CA GLU A 11 -3.74 31.29 -11.31
C GLU A 11 -3.96 30.31 -10.15
N ALA A 12 -5.23 30.21 -9.72
CA ALA A 12 -5.67 29.22 -8.78
C ALA A 12 -5.20 27.86 -9.31
N ARG A 13 -4.24 27.25 -8.61
CA ARG A 13 -3.70 25.95 -9.00
C ARG A 13 -4.88 24.98 -9.11
N PRO A 14 -5.01 24.24 -10.21
CA PRO A 14 -6.14 23.34 -10.41
C PRO A 14 -6.24 22.36 -9.26
N THR A 15 -7.44 22.22 -8.71
CA THR A 15 -7.78 21.20 -7.72
C THR A 15 -7.49 19.83 -8.32
N MET A 16 -6.61 19.06 -7.68
CA MET A 16 -6.33 17.68 -8.10
C MET A 16 -7.52 16.80 -7.73
N GLU A 17 -8.51 16.70 -8.61
CA GLU A 17 -9.71 15.88 -8.36
C GLU A 17 -9.40 14.38 -8.35
N ALA A 18 -8.37 13.95 -9.09
CA ALA A 18 -7.90 12.57 -9.10
C ALA A 18 -6.40 12.47 -9.41
N ILE A 19 -5.74 11.49 -8.81
CA ILE A 19 -4.32 11.17 -9.05
C ILE A 19 -4.11 9.68 -9.36
N GLU A 20 -2.99 9.35 -9.99
CA GLU A 20 -2.56 7.97 -10.21
C GLU A 20 -1.31 7.63 -9.40
N ILE A 21 -1.35 6.49 -8.70
CA ILE A 21 -0.20 5.93 -8.00
C ILE A 21 0.15 4.59 -8.67
N PRO A 22 1.30 4.45 -9.34
CA PRO A 22 1.75 3.16 -9.85
C PRO A 22 1.96 2.16 -8.70
N ARG A 23 1.68 0.87 -8.95
CA ARG A 23 1.86 -0.21 -7.95
C ARG A 23 3.22 -0.15 -7.28
N ARG A 24 4.30 -0.06 -8.07
CA ARG A 24 5.66 0.10 -7.57
C ARG A 24 5.81 1.21 -6.52
N VAL A 25 5.24 2.39 -6.76
CA VAL A 25 5.37 3.54 -5.84
C VAL A 25 4.56 3.28 -4.56
N ARG A 26 3.36 2.72 -4.69
CA ARG A 26 2.53 2.32 -3.55
C ARG A 26 3.20 1.25 -2.70
N ASP A 27 3.78 0.25 -3.33
CA ASP A 27 4.39 -0.90 -2.67
C ASP A 27 5.67 -0.45 -1.94
N GLU A 28 6.53 0.33 -2.60
CA GLU A 28 7.70 0.97 -1.96
C GLU A 28 7.30 1.83 -0.75
N LEU A 29 6.17 2.55 -0.84
CA LEU A 29 5.61 3.34 0.25
C LEU A 29 5.18 2.45 1.42
N PHE A 30 4.31 1.46 1.18
CA PHE A 30 3.81 0.61 2.26
C PHE A 30 4.92 -0.22 2.89
N ASP A 31 5.84 -0.76 2.10
CA ASP A 31 7.03 -1.46 2.60
C ASP A 31 7.82 -0.60 3.58
N HIS A 32 7.99 0.69 3.27
CA HIS A 32 8.64 1.63 4.18
C HIS A 32 7.81 1.85 5.44
N MET A 33 6.51 2.11 5.32
CA MET A 33 5.65 2.36 6.48
C MET A 33 5.57 1.15 7.42
N ILE A 34 5.57 -0.08 6.87
CA ILE A 34 5.62 -1.33 7.65
C ILE A 34 6.94 -1.44 8.40
N ARG A 35 8.09 -1.18 7.74
CA ARG A 35 9.41 -1.18 8.40
C ARG A 35 9.57 -0.10 9.46
N SER A 36 8.75 0.94 9.42
CA SER A 36 8.77 2.02 10.41
C SER A 36 7.96 1.71 11.67
N LEU A 37 7.11 0.67 11.66
CA LEU A 37 6.35 0.27 12.84
C LEU A 37 7.30 -0.07 14.01
N PRO A 38 6.91 0.27 15.26
CA PRO A 38 5.62 0.84 15.69
C PRO A 38 5.54 2.38 15.60
N LEU A 39 6.54 3.03 15.03
CA LEU A 39 6.60 4.49 14.86
C LEU A 39 5.91 4.91 13.56
N GLU A 40 5.64 6.21 13.41
CA GLU A 40 5.20 6.74 12.12
C GLU A 40 6.35 6.67 11.12
N GLY A 41 6.11 6.03 9.99
CA GLY A 41 6.92 6.19 8.79
C GLY A 41 6.56 7.51 8.11
N CYS A 42 7.50 8.07 7.37
CA CYS A 42 7.29 9.33 6.67
C CYS A 42 8.03 9.35 5.33
N GLY A 43 7.54 10.14 4.37
CA GLY A 43 8.21 10.26 3.09
C GLY A 43 7.54 11.24 2.15
N LEU A 44 8.14 11.38 0.97
CA LEU A 44 7.69 12.29 -0.08
C LEU A 44 7.32 11.50 -1.33
N ILE A 45 6.33 11.99 -2.07
CA ILE A 45 5.99 11.45 -3.39
C ILE A 45 6.19 12.54 -4.44
N ALA A 46 7.01 12.23 -5.44
CA ALA A 46 7.16 13.04 -6.63
C ALA A 46 6.12 12.67 -7.68
N PHE A 47 5.61 13.67 -8.39
CA PHE A 47 4.60 13.53 -9.42
C PHE A 47 5.09 14.11 -10.74
N HIS A 48 4.59 13.54 -11.83
CA HIS A 48 4.66 14.14 -13.16
C HIS A 48 3.31 14.79 -13.46
N ARG A 49 3.15 16.08 -13.12
CA ARG A 49 1.84 16.75 -13.23
C ARG A 49 1.39 17.06 -14.65
N GLN A 50 2.28 17.02 -15.64
CA GLN A 50 1.90 17.13 -17.04
C GLN A 50 1.12 15.89 -17.55
N LEU A 51 1.12 14.78 -16.78
CA LEU A 51 0.25 13.65 -17.07
C LEU A 51 -1.16 13.95 -16.55
N ALA A 52 -2.18 13.49 -17.28
CA ALA A 52 -3.57 13.59 -16.90
C ALA A 52 -4.16 12.17 -16.73
N PRO A 53 -4.45 11.72 -15.48
CA PRO A 53 -4.29 12.43 -14.21
C PRO A 53 -2.83 12.57 -13.78
N PRO A 54 -2.49 13.54 -12.90
CA PRO A 54 -1.17 13.63 -12.31
C PRO A 54 -0.75 12.28 -11.71
N THR A 55 0.40 11.77 -12.13
CA THR A 55 0.85 10.42 -11.76
C THR A 55 2.09 10.50 -10.88
N ALA A 56 2.08 9.77 -9.78
CA ALA A 56 3.26 9.58 -8.95
C ALA A 56 4.35 8.83 -9.71
N VAL A 57 5.59 9.31 -9.62
CA VAL A 57 6.74 8.74 -10.33
C VAL A 57 7.74 8.08 -9.40
N LYS A 58 7.82 8.52 -8.14
CA LYS A 58 8.75 7.96 -7.15
C LYS A 58 8.31 8.27 -5.73
N PHE A 59 8.49 7.31 -4.83
CA PHE A 59 8.42 7.51 -3.38
C PHE A 59 9.83 7.68 -2.82
N PHE A 60 10.00 8.63 -1.90
CA PHE A 60 11.23 8.90 -1.19
C PHE A 60 10.99 8.62 0.30
N ALA A 61 11.50 7.47 0.76
CA ALA A 61 11.48 7.08 2.15
C ALA A 61 12.25 8.08 3.02
N GLY A 62 11.67 8.47 4.14
CA GLY A 62 12.25 9.43 5.07
C GLY A 62 12.42 8.86 6.47
N ARG A 63 13.47 9.31 7.17
CA ARG A 63 13.68 8.98 8.57
C ARG A 63 12.87 9.93 9.44
N ASN A 64 12.01 9.38 10.30
CA ASN A 64 11.29 10.15 11.32
C ASN A 64 12.23 10.46 12.50
N ILE A 65 12.67 11.72 12.63
CA ILE A 65 13.60 12.13 13.70
C ILE A 65 12.92 12.29 15.06
N ASP A 66 11.59 12.44 15.09
CA ASP A 66 10.83 12.53 16.34
C ASP A 66 10.75 11.19 17.06
N ARG A 67 11.02 10.09 16.34
CA ARG A 67 10.89 8.71 16.83
C ARG A 67 9.56 8.48 17.55
N SER A 68 8.48 8.99 16.95
CA SER A 68 7.14 9.05 17.55
C SER A 68 6.14 8.23 16.74
N ALA A 69 5.11 7.74 17.42
CA ALA A 69 3.97 7.04 16.81
C ALA A 69 2.80 7.97 16.46
N THR A 70 2.94 9.27 16.70
CA THR A 70 1.89 10.29 16.44
C THR A 70 2.46 11.63 15.94
N ARG A 71 3.75 11.66 15.62
CA ARG A 71 4.44 12.84 15.09
C ARG A 71 5.46 12.38 14.07
N PHE A 72 5.57 13.16 13.02
CA PHE A 72 6.52 12.93 11.95
C PHE A 72 7.25 14.23 11.62
N THR A 73 8.54 14.26 11.92
CA THR A 73 9.48 15.23 11.36
C THR A 73 10.46 14.43 10.52
N MET A 74 10.41 14.62 9.20
CA MET A 74 11.35 13.95 8.28
C MET A 74 12.74 14.57 8.43
N ASP A 75 13.79 13.74 8.47
CA ASP A 75 15.18 14.19 8.55
C ASP A 75 15.48 15.21 7.44
N PRO A 76 15.95 16.43 7.77
CA PRO A 76 16.20 17.48 6.78
C PRO A 76 17.15 17.07 5.65
N ARG A 77 18.04 16.10 5.88
CA ARG A 77 18.92 15.55 4.84
C ARG A 77 18.13 14.75 3.81
N ASP A 78 17.22 13.89 4.27
CA ASP A 78 16.39 13.06 3.39
C ASP A 78 15.44 13.95 2.57
N VAL A 79 14.90 15.02 3.19
CA VAL A 79 14.09 16.02 2.49
C VAL A 79 14.91 16.73 1.41
N LEU A 80 16.12 17.21 1.74
CA LEU A 80 16.97 17.92 0.80
C LEU A 80 17.37 17.04 -0.39
N ASP A 81 17.79 15.81 -0.13
CA ASP A 81 18.19 14.85 -1.18
C ASP A 81 17.02 14.53 -2.12
N ALA A 82 15.82 14.36 -1.57
CA ALA A 82 14.61 14.12 -2.35
C ALA A 82 14.25 15.33 -3.22
N LEU A 83 14.22 16.55 -2.65
CA LEU A 83 13.92 17.77 -3.39
C LEU A 83 14.95 18.03 -4.51
N GLN A 84 16.24 17.81 -4.24
CA GLN A 84 17.28 17.93 -5.26
C GLN A 84 17.12 16.92 -6.40
N GLU A 85 16.65 15.70 -6.14
CA GLU A 85 16.33 14.76 -7.22
C GLU A 85 15.07 15.18 -7.99
N ILE A 86 14.01 15.60 -7.29
CA ILE A 86 12.77 16.10 -7.89
C ILE A 86 13.07 17.24 -8.88
N ASP A 87 13.84 18.23 -8.45
CA ASP A 87 14.22 19.38 -9.27
C ASP A 87 15.07 18.95 -10.48
N ARG A 88 16.09 18.10 -10.27
CA ARG A 88 16.96 17.61 -11.35
C ARG A 88 16.21 16.82 -12.43
N ARG A 89 15.10 16.17 -12.06
CA ARG A 89 14.28 15.34 -12.95
C ARG A 89 13.15 16.13 -13.60
N GLY A 90 12.93 17.39 -13.21
CA GLY A 90 11.77 18.18 -13.64
C GLY A 90 10.44 17.61 -13.13
N TRP A 91 10.46 16.93 -11.98
CA TRP A 91 9.25 16.46 -11.31
C TRP A 91 8.73 17.53 -10.34
N GLU A 92 7.54 17.30 -9.80
CA GLU A 92 6.98 18.17 -8.76
C GLU A 92 6.77 17.39 -7.48
N LEU A 93 6.98 18.04 -6.33
CA LEU A 93 6.55 17.50 -5.04
C LEU A 93 5.02 17.43 -5.03
N GLY A 94 4.47 16.22 -5.04
CA GLY A 94 3.03 16.02 -5.13
C GLY A 94 2.37 15.65 -3.82
N ALA A 95 3.03 14.89 -2.95
CA ALA A 95 2.52 14.56 -1.63
C ALA A 95 3.62 14.46 -0.56
N ILE A 96 3.27 14.80 0.67
CA ILE A 96 4.01 14.42 1.89
C ILE A 96 3.15 13.38 2.58
N VAL A 97 3.75 12.25 2.96
CA VAL A 97 3.04 11.10 3.50
C VAL A 97 3.60 10.70 4.85
N HIS A 98 2.73 10.39 5.80
CA HIS A 98 3.08 9.69 7.02
C HIS A 98 2.17 8.48 7.25
N SER A 99 2.56 7.60 8.18
CA SER A 99 1.70 6.48 8.59
C SER A 99 1.02 6.74 9.92
N HIS A 100 -0.19 6.21 10.07
CA HIS A 100 -0.86 6.03 11.35
C HIS A 100 -0.67 4.58 11.79
N PRO A 101 0.25 4.27 12.73
CA PRO A 101 0.66 2.90 13.02
C PRO A 101 -0.45 2.01 13.59
N LYS A 102 -1.41 2.63 14.29
CA LYS A 102 -2.45 1.93 15.07
C LYS A 102 -3.87 2.38 14.71
N SER A 103 -4.05 3.08 13.59
CA SER A 103 -5.37 3.56 13.21
C SER A 103 -5.51 3.73 11.70
N LEU A 104 -6.75 3.91 11.28
CA LEU A 104 -7.12 4.25 9.92
C LEU A 104 -6.51 5.60 9.52
N PRO A 105 -6.37 5.86 8.21
CA PRO A 105 -5.94 7.16 7.73
C PRO A 105 -7.11 8.13 7.85
N THR A 106 -7.30 8.69 9.04
CA THR A 106 -8.29 9.73 9.31
C THR A 106 -7.56 11.00 9.66
N LEU A 107 -7.90 12.12 9.02
CA LEU A 107 -7.33 13.42 9.38
C LEU A 107 -7.58 13.74 10.85
N SER A 108 -6.51 14.03 11.57
CA SER A 108 -6.52 14.56 12.93
C SER A 108 -6.15 16.05 12.96
N LEU A 109 -6.38 16.70 14.11
CA LEU A 109 -5.94 18.08 14.34
C LEU A 109 -4.42 18.23 14.25
N VAL A 110 -3.66 17.18 14.58
CA VAL A 110 -2.20 17.17 14.47
C VAL A 110 -1.79 17.16 13.00
N ASP A 111 -2.45 16.35 12.17
CA ASP A 111 -2.15 16.29 10.73
C ASP A 111 -2.40 17.63 10.04
N LEU A 112 -3.48 18.32 10.40
CA LEU A 112 -3.79 19.66 9.91
C LEU A 112 -2.83 20.74 10.45
N ALA A 113 -2.24 20.51 11.62
CA ALA A 113 -1.21 21.39 12.17
C ALA A 113 0.10 21.28 11.39
N GLU A 114 0.44 20.06 10.93
CA GLU A 114 1.68 19.76 10.20
C GLU A 114 1.57 19.88 8.67
N ALA A 115 0.36 19.99 8.12
CA ALA A 115 0.13 20.33 6.70
C ALA A 115 0.54 21.78 6.38
N ARG A 116 1.84 22.00 6.18
CA ARG A 116 2.46 23.33 6.02
C ARG A 116 2.80 23.72 4.58
N TYR A 117 2.51 22.88 3.59
CA TYR A 117 2.96 23.06 2.21
C TYR A 117 1.80 23.28 1.23
N PRO A 118 1.52 24.54 0.81
CA PRO A 118 0.44 24.84 -0.11
C PRO A 118 0.58 24.12 -1.46
N GLY A 119 -0.49 23.45 -1.89
CA GLY A 119 -0.55 22.74 -3.17
C GLY A 119 0.18 21.39 -3.19
N VAL A 120 0.64 20.90 -2.04
CA VAL A 120 1.16 19.54 -1.83
C VAL A 120 0.10 18.75 -1.07
N LEU A 121 -0.19 17.52 -1.50
CA LEU A 121 -1.18 16.67 -0.83
C LEU A 121 -0.62 16.16 0.49
N LEU A 122 -1.50 16.08 1.49
CA LEU A 122 -1.25 15.32 2.71
C LEU A 122 -1.68 13.88 2.47
N GLY A 123 -0.74 12.93 2.48
CA GLY A 123 -1.04 11.50 2.42
C GLY A 123 -0.98 10.87 3.81
N ILE A 124 -1.92 10.00 4.12
CA ILE A 124 -1.90 9.21 5.36
C ILE A 124 -2.03 7.74 5.00
N ALA A 125 -1.07 6.94 5.48
CA ALA A 125 -1.08 5.49 5.42
C ALA A 125 -1.54 4.92 6.76
N GLY A 126 -2.82 4.58 6.91
CA GLY A 126 -3.29 3.92 8.12
C GLY A 126 -2.92 2.45 8.11
N MET A 127 -2.23 1.99 9.15
CA MET A 127 -1.62 0.66 9.21
C MET A 127 -2.46 -0.36 9.99
N SER A 128 -3.48 0.10 10.72
CA SER A 128 -4.37 -0.75 11.51
C SER A 128 -5.81 -0.25 11.43
N PRO A 129 -6.80 -1.15 11.27
CA PRO A 129 -6.63 -2.57 10.93
C PRO A 129 -5.95 -2.72 9.56
N PRO A 130 -5.14 -3.77 9.32
CA PRO A 130 -4.72 -4.10 7.96
C PRO A 130 -5.95 -4.43 7.08
N PRO A 131 -5.87 -4.34 5.75
CA PRO A 131 -4.73 -3.87 4.96
C PRO A 131 -4.45 -2.38 5.16
N PRO A 132 -3.18 -1.94 4.99
CA PRO A 132 -2.85 -0.55 5.13
C PRO A 132 -3.58 0.27 4.06
N ILE A 133 -4.19 1.36 4.50
CA ILE A 133 -5.03 2.22 3.66
C ILE A 133 -4.26 3.49 3.39
N LEU A 134 -4.12 3.86 2.12
CA LEU A 134 -3.55 5.15 1.73
C LEU A 134 -4.67 6.08 1.29
N ARG A 135 -4.75 7.25 1.92
CA ARG A 135 -5.66 8.34 1.53
C ARG A 135 -4.88 9.64 1.38
N PHE A 136 -5.42 10.55 0.58
CA PHE A 136 -4.80 11.85 0.31
C PHE A 136 -5.82 12.96 0.53
N TRP A 137 -5.35 14.09 1.06
CA TRP A 137 -6.16 15.29 1.24
C TRP A 137 -5.47 16.50 0.64
N SER A 138 -6.28 17.35 0.02
CA SER A 138 -5.93 18.72 -0.31
C SER A 138 -6.25 19.61 0.89
N VAL A 139 -5.23 20.27 1.44
CA VAL A 139 -5.38 21.16 2.61
C VAL A 139 -5.07 22.59 2.19
N SER A 140 -6.10 23.45 2.14
CA SER A 140 -5.99 24.87 1.81
C SER A 140 -6.07 25.73 3.08
N ARG A 141 -4.92 26.08 3.68
CA ARG A 141 -4.90 27.03 4.81
C ARG A 141 -5.17 28.46 4.33
N GLY A 142 -6.16 29.12 4.93
CA GLY A 142 -6.40 30.56 4.77
C GLY A 142 -7.61 30.95 3.91
N GLU A 143 -8.24 30.00 3.20
CA GLU A 143 -9.41 30.27 2.35
C GLU A 143 -10.76 29.87 2.99
N GLY A 144 -10.75 29.40 4.24
CA GLY A 144 -11.96 28.88 4.91
C GLY A 144 -12.52 27.60 4.27
N ARG A 145 -11.75 26.95 3.39
CA ARG A 145 -12.11 25.68 2.76
C ARG A 145 -11.75 24.52 3.67
N GLU A 146 -12.69 23.58 3.82
CA GLU A 146 -12.44 22.34 4.54
C GLU A 146 -11.45 21.45 3.75
N PRO A 147 -10.66 20.60 4.43
CA PRO A 147 -9.82 19.61 3.76
C PRO A 147 -10.67 18.69 2.88
N GLU A 148 -10.26 18.53 1.62
CA GLU A 148 -10.97 17.69 0.65
C GLU A 148 -10.17 16.41 0.38
N GLU A 149 -10.82 15.25 0.47
CA GLU A 149 -10.19 13.97 0.13
C GLU A 149 -10.04 13.85 -1.40
N VAL A 150 -8.81 13.60 -1.85
CA VAL A 150 -8.45 13.42 -3.25
C VAL A 150 -8.57 11.95 -3.62
N LYS A 151 -9.37 11.67 -4.66
CA LYS A 151 -9.50 10.31 -5.19
C LYS A 151 -8.19 9.89 -5.84
N TRP A 152 -7.80 8.63 -5.66
CA TRP A 152 -6.65 8.08 -6.37
C TRP A 152 -6.95 6.69 -6.90
N ARG A 153 -6.21 6.28 -7.92
CA ARG A 153 -6.29 4.94 -8.49
C ARG A 153 -4.92 4.36 -8.77
N LEU A 154 -4.82 3.04 -8.78
CA LEU A 154 -3.64 2.35 -9.27
C LEU A 154 -3.46 2.60 -10.75
N SER A 155 -2.25 3.01 -11.16
CA SER A 155 -1.96 3.17 -12.59
C SER A 155 -1.95 1.81 -13.29
N ARG A 156 -2.69 1.69 -14.40
CA ARG A 156 -2.77 0.47 -15.25
C ARG A 156 -1.65 0.39 -16.30
N ARG A 157 -0.76 1.40 -16.37
CA ARG A 157 0.29 1.50 -17.41
C ARG A 157 1.69 1.39 -16.78
N ARG A 158 2.61 0.66 -17.43
CA ARG A 158 4.04 0.94 -17.24
C ARG A 158 4.27 2.36 -17.76
N PRO A 159 4.81 3.31 -16.98
CA PRO A 159 5.17 4.61 -17.52
C PRO A 159 6.25 4.37 -18.58
N ALA A 160 5.91 4.59 -19.85
CA ALA A 160 6.91 4.86 -20.86
C ALA A 160 7.40 6.28 -20.57
N PHE A 161 8.43 6.40 -19.75
CA PHE A 161 9.12 7.68 -19.61
C PHE A 161 9.71 7.99 -21.00
N PRO A 162 9.36 9.12 -21.64
CA PRO A 162 10.10 9.56 -22.79
C PRO A 162 11.51 9.86 -22.31
N ASP A 163 12.46 9.08 -22.81
CA ASP A 163 13.88 9.36 -22.62
C ASP A 163 14.15 10.78 -23.12
N ASN A 164 14.87 11.53 -22.31
CA ASN A 164 14.99 12.97 -22.39
C ASN A 164 15.51 13.45 -23.76
N ARG A 165 14.62 13.84 -24.69
CA ARG A 165 14.95 14.61 -25.90
C ARG A 165 13.78 15.50 -26.32
N VAL A 166 13.93 16.80 -26.09
CA VAL A 166 13.21 17.84 -26.84
C VAL A 166 13.77 17.86 -28.26
N VAL A 167 12.92 17.74 -29.27
CA VAL A 167 13.20 18.25 -30.63
C VAL A 167 11.92 18.87 -31.20
N TYR A 168 11.96 20.16 -31.49
CA TYR A 168 11.09 20.81 -32.46
C TYR A 168 11.73 20.66 -33.85
N ASP A 169 11.00 20.15 -34.82
CA ASP A 169 10.63 20.84 -36.08
C ASP A 169 9.96 19.82 -37.03
N GLY A 170 8.94 20.27 -37.74
CA GLY A 170 8.04 19.43 -38.52
C GLY A 170 8.66 18.81 -39.77
N THR A 171 8.07 17.72 -40.23
CA THR A 171 7.65 17.43 -41.62
C THR A 171 7.08 16.01 -41.68
N LEU A 172 5.89 15.86 -42.27
CA LEU A 172 5.24 14.58 -42.58
C LEU A 172 5.94 13.88 -43.76
N MET A 173 6.13 12.55 -43.69
CA MET A 173 6.08 11.65 -44.86
C MET A 173 6.17 10.15 -44.46
N GLY A 174 5.30 9.33 -45.05
CA GLY A 174 5.62 7.95 -45.42
C GLY A 174 5.19 6.83 -44.46
N GLY A 175 4.26 6.00 -44.92
CA GLY A 175 3.77 4.83 -44.18
C GLY A 175 4.81 3.70 -44.04
N PHE A 176 4.75 3.03 -42.89
CA PHE A 176 5.44 1.77 -42.63
C PHE A 176 4.46 0.82 -41.95
N ARG A 177 4.17 -0.33 -42.58
CA ARG A 177 3.38 -1.41 -42.00
C ARG A 177 4.36 -2.41 -41.38
N PRO A 178 4.39 -2.59 -40.05
CA PRO A 178 5.32 -3.53 -39.44
C PRO A 178 4.84 -4.99 -39.66
N PRO A 179 5.78 -5.96 -39.74
CA PRO A 179 5.46 -7.37 -39.94
C PRO A 179 4.87 -7.98 -38.66
N GLU A 180 3.97 -8.95 -38.81
CA GLU A 180 3.45 -9.71 -37.67
C GLU A 180 4.58 -10.50 -36.98
N PRO A 181 4.76 -10.40 -35.65
CA PRO A 181 5.71 -11.22 -34.94
C PRO A 181 5.09 -12.56 -34.59
N THR A 182 5.72 -13.61 -35.09
CA THR A 182 5.53 -14.99 -34.68
C THR A 182 5.89 -15.16 -33.19
N GLY A 183 4.91 -15.61 -32.40
CA GLY A 183 5.14 -16.30 -31.12
C GLY A 183 5.54 -15.46 -29.90
N GLN A 184 4.75 -14.46 -29.51
CA GLN A 184 4.77 -13.95 -28.13
C GLN A 184 3.67 -14.63 -27.31
N PRO A 185 3.92 -15.05 -26.04
CA PRO A 185 2.82 -15.49 -25.19
C PRO A 185 1.83 -14.34 -25.04
N SER A 186 0.55 -14.61 -25.29
CA SER A 186 -0.52 -13.61 -25.11
C SER A 186 -0.48 -13.05 -23.68
N MET A 187 -0.88 -11.79 -23.50
CA MET A 187 -0.95 -11.18 -22.15
C MET A 187 -1.78 -12.03 -21.17
N ILE A 188 -2.81 -12.71 -21.66
CA ILE A 188 -3.63 -13.66 -20.91
C ILE A 188 -2.79 -14.81 -20.32
N ASN A 189 -1.81 -15.33 -21.08
CA ASN A 189 -0.94 -16.40 -20.59
C ASN A 189 0.03 -15.91 -19.51
N VAL A 190 0.51 -14.66 -19.60
CA VAL A 190 1.37 -14.05 -18.57
C VAL A 190 0.58 -13.77 -17.30
N GLU A 191 -0.64 -13.24 -17.42
CA GLU A 191 -1.53 -12.94 -16.30
C GLU A 191 -1.93 -14.19 -15.52
N ARG A 192 -2.25 -15.28 -16.23
CA ARG A 192 -2.54 -16.59 -15.61
C ARG A 192 -1.32 -17.23 -14.97
N GLN A 193 -0.13 -17.03 -15.55
CA GLN A 193 1.10 -17.49 -14.92
C GLN A 193 1.38 -16.73 -13.61
N ALA A 194 1.08 -15.43 -13.55
CA ALA A 194 1.20 -14.64 -12.33
C ALA A 194 0.19 -15.08 -11.25
N GLU A 195 -1.08 -15.30 -11.60
CA GLU A 195 -2.11 -15.83 -10.68
C GLU A 195 -1.69 -17.19 -10.11
N ARG A 196 -1.21 -18.10 -10.96
CA ARG A 196 -0.72 -19.41 -10.52
C ARG A 196 0.43 -19.29 -9.53
N LYS A 197 1.40 -18.40 -9.80
CA LYS A 197 2.52 -18.17 -8.87
C LYS A 197 2.06 -17.61 -7.52
N LEU A 198 1.09 -16.70 -7.52
CA LEU A 198 0.50 -16.17 -6.29
C LEU A 198 -0.17 -17.27 -5.48
N VAL A 199 -1.01 -18.08 -6.12
CA VAL A 199 -1.70 -19.19 -5.45
C VAL A 199 -0.71 -20.24 -4.93
N ASP A 200 0.33 -20.57 -5.71
CA ASP A 200 1.38 -21.51 -5.28
C ASP A 200 2.17 -20.96 -4.06
N ALA A 201 2.41 -19.65 -3.99
CA ALA A 201 3.04 -19.02 -2.83
C ALA A 201 2.16 -19.07 -1.58
N LEU A 202 0.86 -18.76 -1.73
CA LEU A 202 -0.12 -18.86 -0.65
C LEU A 202 -0.26 -20.30 -0.12
N GLU A 203 -0.25 -21.30 -1.01
CA GLU A 203 -0.31 -22.72 -0.64
C GLU A 203 0.95 -23.18 0.11
N ALA A 204 2.13 -22.71 -0.29
CA ALA A 204 3.40 -23.11 0.31
C ALA A 204 3.61 -22.52 1.72
N PHE A 205 3.03 -21.36 2.01
CA PHE A 205 3.34 -20.55 3.17
C PHE A 205 3.12 -21.23 4.54
N PRO A 206 1.98 -21.91 4.83
CA PRO A 206 1.82 -22.62 6.11
C PRO A 206 2.90 -23.68 6.35
N GLY A 207 3.39 -24.32 5.28
CA GLY A 207 4.49 -25.28 5.35
C GLY A 207 5.85 -24.63 5.60
N GLU A 208 6.05 -23.39 5.14
CA GLU A 208 7.23 -22.59 5.46
C GLU A 208 7.24 -22.17 6.93
N LEU A 209 6.12 -21.67 7.45
CA LEU A 209 5.95 -21.39 8.88
C LEU A 209 6.23 -22.64 9.72
N ARG A 210 5.62 -23.77 9.38
CA ARG A 210 5.87 -25.06 10.07
C ARG A 210 7.36 -25.37 10.17
N ARG A 211 8.09 -25.31 9.05
CA ARG A 211 9.54 -25.58 9.01
C ARG A 211 10.34 -24.62 9.89
N LEU A 212 9.96 -23.34 9.95
CA LEU A 212 10.59 -22.37 10.83
C LEU A 212 10.33 -22.66 12.31
N LEU A 213 9.13 -23.13 12.65
CA LEU A 213 8.70 -23.31 14.04
C LEU A 213 9.15 -24.65 14.63
N ASP A 214 9.18 -25.72 13.84
CA ASP A 214 9.54 -27.08 14.27
C ASP A 214 10.97 -27.20 14.85
N VAL A 215 11.85 -26.22 14.57
CA VAL A 215 13.20 -26.19 15.14
C VAL A 215 13.26 -25.67 16.58
N TYR A 216 12.16 -25.12 17.12
CA TYR A 216 12.10 -24.57 18.47
C TYR A 216 11.16 -25.37 19.37
N PRO A 217 11.47 -25.54 20.67
CA PRO A 217 10.51 -26.12 21.61
C PRO A 217 9.33 -25.17 21.81
N THR A 218 8.14 -25.70 22.08
CA THR A 218 6.90 -24.91 22.31
C THR A 218 7.09 -23.78 23.32
N ALA A 219 7.85 -24.03 24.39
CA ALA A 219 8.13 -23.02 25.42
C ALA A 219 8.95 -21.82 24.91
N ALA A 220 9.71 -21.96 23.82
CA ALA A 220 10.39 -20.84 23.16
C ALA A 220 9.43 -20.06 22.27
N LEU A 221 8.53 -20.74 21.55
CA LEU A 221 7.51 -20.10 20.72
C LEU A 221 6.55 -19.23 21.56
N GLN A 222 6.28 -19.63 22.80
CA GLN A 222 5.41 -18.90 23.72
C GLN A 222 6.09 -17.74 24.46
N ARG A 223 7.36 -17.44 24.17
CA ARG A 223 8.03 -16.29 24.79
C ARG A 223 7.56 -14.99 24.13
N PRO A 224 7.36 -13.92 24.91
CA PRO A 224 7.20 -12.58 24.36
C PRO A 224 8.43 -12.17 23.53
N ALA A 225 8.22 -11.36 22.51
CA ALA A 225 9.32 -10.74 21.79
C ALA A 225 10.14 -9.83 22.73
N SER A 226 11.45 -9.80 22.53
CA SER A 226 12.41 -9.11 23.40
C SER A 226 12.31 -7.57 23.32
N ASP A 227 11.75 -7.06 22.22
CA ASP A 227 11.55 -5.63 21.94
C ASP A 227 10.17 -5.09 22.39
N GLY A 228 9.35 -5.94 23.02
CA GLY A 228 7.98 -5.60 23.41
C GLY A 228 6.96 -5.65 22.26
N GLY A 229 7.38 -6.07 21.07
CA GLY A 229 6.51 -6.39 19.95
C GLY A 229 5.76 -7.72 20.12
N TRP A 230 5.13 -8.18 19.04
CA TRP A 230 4.44 -9.46 19.02
C TRP A 230 5.42 -10.63 18.98
N GLY A 231 5.21 -11.60 19.88
CA GLY A 231 5.87 -12.89 19.83
C GLY A 231 5.28 -13.80 18.75
N VAL A 232 5.78 -15.04 18.68
CA VAL A 232 5.34 -16.00 17.65
C VAL A 232 3.85 -16.29 17.73
N VAL A 233 3.31 -16.53 18.93
CA VAL A 233 1.91 -16.92 19.10
C VAL A 233 0.98 -15.78 18.68
N GLU A 234 1.30 -14.53 19.02
CA GLU A 234 0.52 -13.37 18.59
C GLU A 234 0.50 -13.21 17.06
N ASN A 235 1.65 -13.38 16.40
CA ASN A 235 1.73 -13.35 14.94
C ASN A 235 0.93 -14.49 14.29
N LEU A 236 1.00 -15.72 14.82
CA LEU A 236 0.22 -16.84 14.30
C LEU A 236 -1.30 -16.61 14.45
N CYS A 237 -1.73 -16.08 15.60
CA CYS A 237 -3.15 -15.77 15.81
C CYS A 237 -3.62 -14.67 14.86
N HIS A 238 -2.79 -13.65 14.65
CA HIS A 238 -3.09 -12.59 13.67
C HIS A 238 -3.24 -13.13 12.26
N LEU A 239 -2.31 -13.98 11.81
CA LEU A 239 -2.39 -14.64 10.50
C LEU A 239 -3.68 -15.48 10.36
N ARG A 240 -4.00 -16.32 11.34
CA ARG A 240 -5.25 -17.11 11.35
C ARG A 240 -6.49 -16.23 11.23
N ASP A 241 -6.57 -15.20 12.06
CA ASP A 241 -7.78 -14.40 12.17
C ASP A 241 -7.99 -13.53 10.92
N TRP A 242 -6.90 -13.00 10.33
CA TRP A 242 -6.97 -12.29 9.06
C TRP A 242 -7.25 -13.20 7.87
N GLU A 243 -6.71 -14.42 7.85
CA GLU A 243 -7.05 -15.42 6.83
C GLU A 243 -8.56 -15.62 6.74
N GLY A 244 -9.25 -15.76 7.90
CA GLY A 244 -10.71 -15.88 7.95
C GLY A 244 -11.44 -14.68 7.34
N VAL A 245 -11.01 -13.45 7.67
CA VAL A 245 -11.59 -12.23 7.11
C VAL A 245 -11.38 -12.13 5.59
N PHE A 246 -10.17 -12.44 5.12
CA PHE A 246 -9.86 -12.43 3.70
C PHE A 246 -10.63 -13.50 2.95
N LEU A 247 -10.79 -14.69 3.53
CA LEU A 247 -11.54 -15.79 2.94
C LEU A 247 -13.00 -15.40 2.75
N ASP A 248 -13.63 -14.76 3.73
CA ASP A 248 -15.01 -14.28 3.61
C ASP A 248 -15.16 -13.20 2.52
N ARG A 249 -14.18 -12.30 2.38
CA ARG A 249 -14.17 -11.31 1.30
C ARG A 249 -14.04 -11.98 -0.07
N VAL A 250 -13.15 -12.96 -0.19
CA VAL A 250 -12.93 -13.71 -1.42
C VAL A 250 -14.19 -14.49 -1.81
N ARG A 251 -14.82 -15.19 -0.86
CA ARG A 251 -16.12 -15.86 -1.05
C ARG A 251 -17.20 -14.87 -1.51
N ALA A 252 -17.30 -13.70 -0.86
CA ALA A 252 -18.28 -12.69 -1.20
C ALA A 252 -18.11 -12.20 -2.64
N ILE A 253 -16.89 -11.80 -3.03
CA ILE A 253 -16.59 -11.29 -4.37
C ILE A 253 -16.81 -12.37 -5.43
N ALA A 254 -16.42 -13.61 -5.14
CA ALA A 254 -16.63 -14.74 -6.06
C ALA A 254 -18.12 -15.03 -6.30
N ALA A 255 -18.95 -14.96 -5.26
CA ALA A 255 -20.36 -15.35 -5.32
C ALA A 255 -21.32 -14.22 -5.73
N HIS A 256 -21.01 -12.96 -5.44
CA HIS A 256 -21.95 -11.84 -5.59
C HIS A 256 -21.39 -10.76 -6.51
N ASP A 257 -22.27 -10.06 -7.23
CA ASP A 257 -21.86 -8.92 -8.05
C ASP A 257 -21.55 -7.71 -7.17
N ARG A 258 -20.29 -7.26 -7.20
CA ARG A 258 -19.78 -6.08 -6.49
C ARG A 258 -20.28 -5.94 -5.04
N PRO A 259 -20.10 -6.96 -4.17
CA PRO A 259 -20.59 -6.93 -2.80
C PRO A 259 -19.94 -5.83 -1.98
N THR A 260 -20.65 -5.32 -0.97
CA THR A 260 -20.06 -4.44 0.03
C THR A 260 -19.24 -5.27 1.02
N LEU A 261 -17.98 -4.91 1.24
CA LEU A 261 -17.06 -5.61 2.14
C LEU A 261 -16.88 -4.80 3.43
N PRO A 262 -17.21 -5.36 4.60
CA PRO A 262 -17.08 -4.65 5.87
C PRO A 262 -15.61 -4.44 6.26
N ALA A 263 -15.38 -3.36 7.00
CA ALA A 263 -14.17 -3.16 7.77
C ALA A 263 -14.32 -3.85 9.12
N PHE A 264 -13.22 -4.41 9.63
CA PHE A 264 -13.17 -5.06 10.93
C PHE A 264 -12.19 -4.28 11.80
N ASP A 265 -12.59 -3.94 13.02
CA ASP A 265 -11.69 -3.38 14.03
C ASP A 265 -10.98 -4.55 14.72
N ASP A 266 -9.68 -4.69 14.47
CA ASP A 266 -8.82 -5.72 15.06
C ASP A 266 -7.95 -5.20 16.20
N GLY A 267 -8.06 -3.91 16.56
CA GLY A 267 -7.13 -3.21 17.45
C GLY A 267 -7.06 -3.77 18.87
N LEU A 268 -8.04 -4.60 19.28
CA LEU A 268 -8.09 -5.27 20.57
C LEU A 268 -8.13 -6.80 20.47
N TRP A 269 -8.10 -7.40 19.27
CA TRP A 269 -8.26 -8.85 19.12
C TRP A 269 -7.19 -9.64 19.89
N GLU A 270 -5.97 -9.12 19.94
CA GLU A 270 -4.89 -9.76 20.71
C GLU A 270 -5.25 -9.97 22.19
N ILE A 271 -5.95 -8.97 22.77
CA ILE A 271 -6.37 -8.95 24.18
C ILE A 271 -7.67 -9.74 24.33
N GLU A 272 -8.67 -9.41 23.52
CA GLU A 272 -10.02 -9.98 23.59
C GLU A 272 -10.04 -11.48 23.32
N ARG A 273 -9.17 -11.96 22.42
CA ARG A 273 -9.04 -13.37 22.04
C ARG A 273 -7.89 -14.07 22.76
N GLY A 274 -7.18 -13.36 23.63
CA GLY A 274 -6.09 -13.89 24.45
C GLY A 274 -4.99 -14.57 23.64
N TYR A 275 -4.47 -13.91 22.59
CA TYR A 275 -3.50 -14.52 21.67
C TYR A 275 -2.34 -15.19 22.39
N ARG A 276 -1.74 -14.50 23.36
CA ARG A 276 -0.57 -14.96 24.12
C ARG A 276 -0.72 -16.32 24.79
N VAL A 277 -1.94 -16.71 25.15
CA VAL A 277 -2.17 -17.97 25.89
C VAL A 277 -2.64 -19.10 24.99
N GLN A 278 -2.73 -18.87 23.66
CA GLN A 278 -3.12 -19.91 22.72
C GLN A 278 -1.97 -20.89 22.44
N ASP A 279 -2.34 -22.10 22.02
CA ASP A 279 -1.40 -23.13 21.62
C ASP A 279 -0.91 -22.87 20.19
N PRO A 280 0.38 -22.57 19.95
CA PRO A 280 0.89 -22.25 18.61
C PRO A 280 0.65 -23.37 17.59
N GLU A 281 0.69 -24.64 18.00
CA GLU A 281 0.44 -25.77 17.10
C GLU A 281 -0.99 -25.79 16.59
N ARG A 282 -1.93 -25.56 17.51
CA ARG A 282 -3.34 -25.49 17.17
C ARG A 282 -3.65 -24.31 16.26
N VAL A 283 -3.11 -23.13 16.58
CA VAL A 283 -3.33 -21.91 15.78
C VAL A 283 -2.78 -22.08 14.37
N LEU A 284 -1.59 -22.66 14.22
CA LEU A 284 -1.00 -22.94 12.91
C LEU A 284 -1.83 -23.93 12.09
N CYS A 285 -2.38 -24.97 12.73
CA CYS A 285 -3.29 -25.91 12.06
C CYS A 285 -4.58 -25.22 11.59
N GLU A 286 -5.21 -24.42 12.44
CA GLU A 286 -6.42 -23.65 12.09
C GLU A 286 -6.16 -22.68 10.93
N PHE A 287 -5.02 -21.97 10.94
CA PHE A 287 -4.59 -21.13 9.82
C PHE A 287 -4.38 -21.93 8.54
N ALA A 288 -3.69 -23.08 8.62
CA ALA A 288 -3.43 -23.93 7.46
C ALA A 288 -4.71 -24.47 6.82
N ASP A 289 -5.74 -24.78 7.61
CA ASP A 289 -7.03 -25.23 7.12
C ASP A 289 -7.80 -24.11 6.40
N LEU A 290 -7.81 -22.89 6.97
CA LEU A 290 -8.37 -21.72 6.30
C LEU A 290 -7.64 -21.41 4.98
N ARG A 291 -6.30 -21.49 5.00
CA ARG A 291 -5.47 -21.27 3.80
C ARG A 291 -5.74 -22.29 2.71
N ARG A 292 -5.96 -23.56 3.06
CA ARG A 292 -6.32 -24.59 2.09
C ARG A 292 -7.61 -24.24 1.36
N GLU A 293 -8.61 -23.77 2.11
CA GLU A 293 -9.87 -23.35 1.52
C GLU A 293 -9.73 -22.11 0.63
N MET A 294 -8.94 -21.12 1.06
CA MET A 294 -8.59 -19.96 0.24
C MET A 294 -7.96 -20.38 -1.10
N VAL A 295 -6.97 -21.27 -1.04
CA VAL A 295 -6.27 -21.79 -2.22
C VAL A 295 -7.23 -22.53 -3.15
N ASP A 296 -8.08 -23.41 -2.61
CA ASP A 296 -9.06 -24.16 -3.40
C ASP A 296 -10.03 -23.23 -4.12
N LEU A 297 -10.50 -22.17 -3.46
CA LEU A 297 -11.38 -21.17 -4.07
C LEU A 297 -10.67 -20.43 -5.19
N LEU A 298 -9.45 -19.90 -4.94
CA LEU A 298 -8.69 -19.15 -5.94
C LEU A 298 -8.29 -20.02 -7.15
N ARG A 299 -8.00 -21.32 -6.94
CA ARG A 299 -7.75 -22.28 -8.03
C ARG A 299 -8.98 -22.56 -8.89
N GLY A 300 -10.17 -22.46 -8.30
CA GLY A 300 -11.43 -22.67 -8.99
C GLY A 300 -11.87 -21.50 -9.89
N LEU A 301 -11.24 -20.33 -9.78
CA LEU A 301 -11.58 -19.16 -10.58
C LEU A 301 -11.04 -19.25 -12.00
N ASP A 302 -11.87 -18.87 -12.97
CA ASP A 302 -11.45 -18.62 -14.34
C ASP A 302 -10.94 -17.17 -14.52
N ALA A 303 -10.57 -16.80 -15.74
CA ALA A 303 -9.99 -15.49 -16.03
C ALA A 303 -10.95 -14.34 -15.66
N ASP A 304 -12.25 -14.50 -15.92
CA ASP A 304 -13.26 -13.49 -15.58
C ASP A 304 -13.49 -13.44 -14.07
N GLY A 305 -13.45 -14.59 -13.39
CA GLY A 305 -13.45 -14.71 -11.94
C GLY A 305 -12.36 -13.87 -11.28
N TRP A 306 -11.12 -13.95 -11.76
CA TRP A 306 -9.99 -13.16 -11.24
C TRP A 306 -10.13 -11.64 -11.42
N GLN A 307 -10.97 -11.19 -12.35
CA GLN A 307 -11.27 -9.77 -12.58
C GLN A 307 -12.42 -9.24 -11.71
N ARG A 308 -13.07 -10.10 -10.91
CA ARG A 308 -14.17 -9.67 -10.04
C ARG A 308 -13.69 -8.77 -8.91
N GLU A 309 -14.56 -7.83 -8.55
CA GLU A 309 -14.31 -6.82 -7.52
C GLU A 309 -15.47 -6.73 -6.54
N GLY A 310 -15.19 -6.33 -5.30
CA GLY A 310 -16.15 -5.86 -4.31
C GLY A 310 -15.89 -4.38 -3.97
N VAL A 311 -16.75 -3.80 -3.13
CA VAL A 311 -16.60 -2.43 -2.62
C VAL A 311 -16.39 -2.48 -1.11
N HIS A 312 -15.15 -2.33 -0.68
CA HIS A 312 -14.85 -2.25 0.75
C HIS A 312 -15.25 -0.87 1.30
N VAL A 313 -15.96 -0.86 2.43
CA VAL A 313 -16.58 0.36 3.00
C VAL A 313 -15.58 1.50 3.25
N LEU A 314 -14.30 1.18 3.44
CA LEU A 314 -13.23 2.17 3.61
C LEU A 314 -12.28 2.33 2.42
N LEU A 315 -12.12 1.31 1.57
CA LEU A 315 -11.12 1.31 0.48
C LEU A 315 -11.73 1.63 -0.89
N GLY A 316 -13.07 1.55 -1.01
CA GLY A 316 -13.72 1.56 -2.29
C GLY A 316 -13.53 0.23 -3.05
N PRO A 317 -13.43 0.25 -4.39
CA PRO A 317 -13.30 -0.97 -5.19
C PRO A 317 -12.03 -1.77 -4.87
N VAL A 318 -12.20 -3.07 -4.62
CA VAL A 318 -11.12 -4.02 -4.31
C VAL A 318 -11.32 -5.31 -5.11
N GLY A 319 -10.29 -5.73 -5.86
CA GLY A 319 -10.33 -6.92 -6.71
C GLY A 319 -9.70 -8.17 -6.10
N LEU A 320 -10.11 -9.35 -6.56
CA LEU A 320 -9.58 -10.64 -6.08
C LEU A 320 -8.08 -10.79 -6.27
N ARG A 321 -7.56 -10.41 -7.44
CA ARG A 321 -6.11 -10.38 -7.69
C ARG A 321 -5.35 -9.54 -6.66
N TRP A 322 -5.89 -8.37 -6.32
CA TRP A 322 -5.26 -7.49 -5.33
C TRP A 322 -5.29 -8.10 -3.93
N LEU A 323 -6.39 -8.77 -3.54
CA LEU A 323 -6.48 -9.45 -2.25
C LEU A 323 -5.45 -10.59 -2.13
N ALA A 324 -5.27 -11.38 -3.20
CA ALA A 324 -4.29 -12.46 -3.22
C ALA A 324 -2.83 -11.96 -3.18
N GLU A 325 -2.53 -10.89 -3.94
CA GLU A 325 -1.22 -10.19 -3.86
C GLU A 325 -0.98 -9.67 -2.44
N TYR A 326 -1.97 -9.00 -1.85
CA TYR A 326 -1.88 -8.45 -0.51
C TYR A 326 -1.62 -9.53 0.54
N LEU A 327 -2.38 -10.63 0.50
CA LEU A 327 -2.23 -11.74 1.44
C LEU A 327 -0.83 -12.36 1.34
N SER A 328 -0.30 -12.51 0.12
CA SER A 328 1.06 -13.04 -0.08
C SER A 328 2.16 -12.13 0.46
N ASP A 329 1.98 -10.82 0.42
CA ASP A 329 2.94 -9.87 0.99
C ASP A 329 2.79 -9.75 2.52
N HIS A 330 1.56 -9.82 3.03
CA HIS A 330 1.24 -9.87 4.46
C HIS A 330 1.88 -11.07 5.15
N ASP A 331 1.73 -12.26 4.54
CA ASP A 331 2.39 -13.50 4.96
C ASP A 331 3.91 -13.32 5.12
N ARG A 332 4.56 -12.74 4.11
CA ARG A 332 6.01 -12.52 4.11
C ARG A 332 6.45 -11.60 5.26
N GLY A 333 5.70 -10.52 5.49
CA GLY A 333 5.95 -9.60 6.59
C GLY A 333 5.90 -10.30 7.95
N HIS A 334 4.90 -11.15 8.18
CA HIS A 334 4.79 -11.88 9.44
C HIS A 334 5.83 -13.00 9.59
N LEU A 335 6.26 -13.64 8.50
CA LEU A 335 7.37 -14.60 8.56
C LEU A 335 8.67 -13.93 9.02
N GLU A 336 8.96 -12.74 8.50
CA GLU A 336 10.10 -11.94 8.94
C GLU A 336 9.97 -11.53 10.41
N GLN A 337 8.80 -11.07 10.85
CA GLN A 337 8.55 -10.71 12.25
C GLN A 337 8.70 -11.90 13.20
N ILE A 338 8.14 -13.07 12.84
CA ILE A 338 8.31 -14.31 13.60
C ILE A 338 9.79 -14.68 13.70
N GLY A 339 10.52 -14.63 12.59
CA GLY A 339 11.96 -14.90 12.56
C GLY A 339 12.75 -13.97 13.47
N HIS A 340 12.43 -12.67 13.50
CA HIS A 340 13.07 -11.72 14.42
C HIS A 340 12.70 -11.98 15.89
N SER A 341 11.45 -12.34 16.18
CA SER A 341 11.00 -12.60 17.55
C SER A 341 11.65 -13.84 18.21
N LEU A 342 12.23 -14.73 17.38
CA LEU A 342 12.89 -15.96 17.81
C LEU A 342 14.40 -15.78 18.10
N ASN A 343 14.99 -14.64 17.69
CA ASN A 343 16.38 -14.28 17.96
C ASN A 343 16.51 -13.46 19.24
#